data_AF-A0A1H8BDN5-F1
#
_entry.id   AF-A0A1H8BDN5-F1
#
_cell.length_a   1.000
_cell.length_b   1.000
_cell.length_c   1.000
_cell.angle_alpha   90.00
_cell.angle_beta   90.00
_cell.angle_gamma   90.00
#
_symmetry.space_group_name_H-M   'P 1'
#
loop_
_entity.id
_entity.type
_entity.pdbx_description
1 polymer ?
#
loop_
_entity_poly.entity_id
_entity_poly.type
_entity_poly.pdbx_seq_one_letter_code
_entity_poly.pdbx_strand_id
1 'polypeptide(L)'
;MKKWFKLFVAAALMFSFSFSIDAPAYAEKKSTISGRVTTTIEFDKEHAEKAKKWMGDSIERMKEDLNARLKDASKEEAKKIRKALKELEKTKVEDRFDTHPDGSADLKTPLPFIEIQVGDKRTTTDKHGKYVLSGLAPGKYKMILSRNGSTVRELEIIVENGHPKMDIDIQLFDKQFIANAKRMSRSMASRSTSDDTVHAQGNKTYPPLEKGTVVGYGDGAMKILTDPRTEIANIVGCNEADEGVTLPPPGQKEPDPNQKDPNDDTEDFPFNSSDCSRSIALGMSAATNPFLSWFYGNSINCYIESIQSGMRAIGDGTTNVYCNWTKKEDGHWNCSWFNGIEHPEYLHTHE
;
A
#
# COMPACT_ATOMS: atom_id res chain seq x y z
N MET A 1 25.99 91.62 13.24
CA MET A 1 25.31 90.50 13.94
C MET A 1 24.29 89.68 13.12
N LYS A 2 23.78 90.09 11.93
CA LYS A 2 22.69 89.35 11.23
C LYS A 2 23.06 88.42 10.05
N LYS A 3 24.34 88.28 9.67
CA LYS A 3 24.75 87.43 8.51
C LYS A 3 25.39 86.07 8.84
N TRP A 4 25.82 85.83 10.08
CA TRP A 4 26.53 84.58 10.46
C TRP A 4 25.60 83.46 10.97
N PHE A 5 24.36 83.78 11.36
CA PHE A 5 23.45 82.80 11.97
C PHE A 5 22.80 81.82 10.96
N LYS A 6 22.88 82.08 9.66
CA LYS A 6 22.32 81.20 8.63
C LYS A 6 23.25 80.07 8.17
N LEU A 7 24.54 80.10 8.52
CA LEU A 7 25.48 79.04 8.13
C LEU A 7 25.45 77.80 9.04
N PHE A 8 25.04 77.96 10.31
CA PHE A 8 25.07 76.85 11.30
C PHE A 8 23.84 75.94 11.29
N VAL A 9 22.70 76.38 10.75
CA VAL A 9 21.48 75.54 10.69
C VAL A 9 21.53 74.52 9.55
N ALA A 10 22.35 74.76 8.51
CA ALA A 10 22.54 73.82 7.41
C ALA A 10 23.48 72.63 7.74
N ALA A 11 24.24 72.71 8.84
CA ALA A 11 25.21 71.69 9.24
C ALA A 11 24.63 70.58 10.15
N ALA A 12 23.46 70.80 10.75
CA ALA A 12 22.83 69.87 11.69
C ALA A 12 21.83 68.88 11.04
N LEU A 13 21.74 68.87 9.70
CA LEU A 13 20.81 68.05 8.92
C LEU A 13 21.50 67.00 8.02
N MET A 14 22.79 66.73 8.26
CA MET A 14 23.61 65.84 7.40
C MET A 14 24.18 64.58 8.07
N PHE A 15 23.89 64.29 9.34
CA PHE A 15 24.37 63.06 10.00
C PHE A 15 23.30 62.33 10.82
N SER A 16 22.19 62.02 10.13
CA SER A 16 21.27 60.95 10.52
C SER A 16 20.97 60.03 9.32
N PHE A 17 21.99 59.76 8.49
CA PHE A 17 22.03 58.47 7.81
C PHE A 17 22.25 57.41 8.88
N SER A 18 21.15 56.97 9.48
CA SER A 18 21.06 55.60 9.95
C SER A 18 21.44 54.74 8.77
N PHE A 19 22.67 54.22 8.78
CA PHE A 19 22.93 52.94 8.16
C PHE A 19 22.06 51.95 8.92
N SER A 20 20.79 51.85 8.50
CA SER A 20 20.18 50.56 8.33
C SER A 20 21.18 49.78 7.51
N ILE A 21 22.03 49.02 8.21
CA ILE A 21 22.63 47.85 7.62
C ILE A 21 21.40 46.99 7.36
N ASP A 22 20.81 47.18 6.18
CA ASP A 22 20.01 46.18 5.51
C ASP A 22 20.99 45.03 5.26
N ALA A 23 21.31 44.30 6.33
CA ALA A 23 21.79 42.95 6.28
C ALA A 23 20.79 42.30 5.34
N PRO A 24 21.20 41.95 4.11
CA PRO A 24 20.27 41.59 3.07
C PRO A 24 19.33 40.56 3.66
N ALA A 25 18.04 40.87 3.65
CA ALA A 25 17.02 39.94 4.09
C ALA A 25 17.03 38.79 3.08
N TYR A 26 18.00 37.89 3.26
CA TYR A 26 18.09 36.58 2.68
C TYR A 26 16.88 35.86 3.24
N ALA A 27 15.74 36.10 2.60
CA ALA A 27 14.53 35.35 2.82
C ALA A 27 14.94 33.88 2.71
N GLU A 28 14.94 33.19 3.86
CA GLU A 28 15.54 31.87 3.96
C GLU A 28 14.96 31.00 2.85
N LYS A 29 15.81 30.57 1.94
CA LYS A 29 15.37 29.84 0.75
C LYS A 29 14.90 28.47 1.21
N LYS A 30 13.60 28.38 1.49
CA LYS A 30 12.99 27.17 2.01
C LYS A 30 13.24 26.01 1.06
N SER A 31 13.78 24.92 1.60
CA SER A 31 14.11 23.72 0.86
C SER A 31 12.87 22.86 0.62
N THR A 32 12.95 22.04 -0.41
CA THR A 32 12.08 20.88 -0.62
C THR A 32 12.88 19.61 -0.45
N ILE A 33 12.38 18.67 0.35
CA ILE A 33 12.87 17.30 0.39
C ILE A 33 11.94 16.44 -0.45
N SER A 34 12.51 15.60 -1.31
CA SER A 34 11.79 14.57 -2.04
C SER A 34 12.54 13.25 -1.97
N GLY A 35 11.90 12.16 -2.40
CA GLY A 35 12.55 10.87 -2.50
C GLY A 35 11.53 9.74 -2.61
N ARG A 36 11.98 8.52 -2.38
CA ARG A 36 11.15 7.32 -2.32
C ARG A 36 11.44 6.52 -1.04
N VAL A 37 10.38 6.09 -0.37
CA VAL A 37 10.44 5.04 0.63
C VAL A 37 10.26 3.68 -0.05
N THR A 38 11.14 2.75 0.27
CA THR A 38 11.16 1.36 -0.18
C THR A 38 11.27 0.44 1.02
N THR A 39 10.83 -0.80 0.89
CA THR A 39 11.17 -1.89 1.80
C THR A 39 11.89 -3.00 1.02
N THR A 40 12.83 -3.67 1.68
CA THR A 40 13.39 -4.94 1.22
C THR A 40 12.71 -6.06 1.98
N ILE A 41 12.12 -6.99 1.25
CA ILE A 41 11.61 -8.25 1.78
C ILE A 41 12.73 -9.28 1.62
N GLU A 42 13.17 -9.86 2.74
CA GLU A 42 14.19 -10.91 2.74
C GLU A 42 13.54 -12.29 2.66
N PHE A 43 13.96 -13.11 1.70
CA PHE A 43 13.57 -14.51 1.58
C PHE A 43 14.77 -15.41 1.86
N ASP A 44 14.64 -16.34 2.81
CA ASP A 44 15.64 -17.39 2.98
C ASP A 44 15.69 -18.34 1.76
N LYS A 45 16.65 -19.26 1.77
CA LYS A 45 16.88 -20.22 0.70
C LYS A 45 15.68 -21.11 0.36
N GLU A 46 14.84 -21.45 1.34
CA GLU A 46 13.66 -22.30 1.12
C GLU A 46 12.55 -21.50 0.41
N HIS A 47 12.38 -20.25 0.80
CA HIS A 47 11.32 -19.38 0.30
C HIS A 47 11.70 -18.59 -0.95
N ALA A 48 12.99 -18.40 -1.27
CA ALA A 48 13.44 -17.58 -2.40
C ALA A 48 12.93 -18.08 -3.77
N GLU A 49 13.02 -19.39 -4.04
CA GLU A 49 12.52 -19.96 -5.31
C GLU A 49 10.99 -20.02 -5.34
N LYS A 50 10.32 -20.23 -4.20
CA LYS A 50 8.86 -20.11 -4.07
C LYS A 50 8.41 -18.67 -4.40
N ALA A 51 9.10 -17.66 -3.88
CA ALA A 51 8.83 -16.25 -4.13
C ALA A 51 9.02 -15.86 -5.60
N LYS A 52 10.09 -16.35 -6.25
CA LYS A 52 10.29 -16.16 -7.69
C LYS A 52 9.15 -16.77 -8.49
N LYS A 53 8.83 -18.05 -8.27
CA LYS A 53 7.73 -18.74 -8.96
C LYS A 53 6.41 -17.99 -8.80
N TRP A 54 6.02 -17.66 -7.57
CA TRP A 54 4.81 -16.91 -7.23
C TRP A 54 4.71 -15.55 -7.95
N MET A 55 5.81 -14.77 -7.98
CA MET A 55 5.85 -13.51 -8.72
C MET A 55 5.79 -13.71 -10.24
N GLY A 56 6.34 -14.81 -10.76
CA GLY A 56 6.28 -15.18 -12.18
C GLY A 56 4.88 -15.58 -12.64
N ASP A 57 4.25 -16.51 -11.91
CA ASP A 57 2.86 -16.93 -12.18
C ASP A 57 1.91 -15.72 -12.14
N SER A 58 2.10 -14.81 -11.18
CA SER A 58 1.35 -13.56 -11.09
C SER A 58 1.61 -12.60 -12.25
N ILE A 59 2.81 -12.60 -12.86
CA ILE A 59 3.15 -11.82 -14.05
C ILE A 59 2.48 -12.40 -15.31
N GLU A 60 2.45 -13.72 -15.48
CA GLU A 60 1.72 -14.32 -16.60
C GLU A 60 0.21 -14.08 -16.47
N ARG A 61 -0.36 -14.24 -15.26
CA ARG A 61 -1.76 -13.93 -14.98
C ARG A 61 -2.14 -12.48 -15.27
N MET A 62 -1.25 -11.51 -14.98
CA MET A 62 -1.46 -10.11 -15.41
C MET A 62 -1.49 -9.96 -16.93
N LYS A 63 -0.67 -10.72 -17.68
CA LYS A 63 -0.71 -10.69 -19.14
C LYS A 63 -2.01 -11.30 -19.67
N GLU A 64 -2.50 -12.37 -19.06
CA GLU A 64 -3.77 -13.01 -19.42
C GLU A 64 -4.97 -12.07 -19.21
N ASP A 65 -5.13 -11.48 -18.02
CA ASP A 65 -6.19 -10.53 -17.69
C ASP A 65 -6.15 -9.29 -18.62
N LEU A 66 -4.97 -8.72 -18.87
CA LEU A 66 -4.83 -7.59 -19.79
C LEU A 66 -5.12 -7.97 -21.24
N ASN A 67 -4.73 -9.16 -21.71
CA ASN A 67 -5.06 -9.62 -23.05
C ASN A 67 -6.55 -9.97 -23.21
N ALA A 68 -7.21 -10.45 -22.16
CA ALA A 68 -8.66 -10.62 -22.14
C ALA A 68 -9.36 -9.27 -22.27
N ARG A 69 -9.03 -8.30 -21.39
CA ARG A 69 -9.57 -6.92 -21.45
C ARG A 69 -9.33 -6.23 -22.79
N LEU A 70 -8.19 -6.49 -23.44
CA LEU A 70 -7.83 -5.85 -24.71
C LEU A 70 -8.83 -6.12 -25.85
N LYS A 71 -9.59 -7.22 -25.78
CA LYS A 71 -10.58 -7.62 -26.80
C LYS A 71 -11.74 -6.62 -26.90
N ASP A 72 -12.24 -6.18 -25.75
CA ASP A 72 -13.44 -5.35 -25.64
C ASP A 72 -13.12 -3.89 -25.22
N ALA A 73 -11.84 -3.59 -24.96
CA ALA A 73 -11.38 -2.28 -24.51
C ALA A 73 -11.60 -1.16 -25.53
N SER A 74 -12.02 0.01 -25.03
CA SER A 74 -12.08 1.25 -25.81
C SER A 74 -10.70 1.65 -26.38
N LYS A 75 -10.66 2.43 -27.46
CA LYS A 75 -9.40 2.82 -28.13
C LYS A 75 -8.33 3.42 -27.18
N GLU A 76 -8.73 4.27 -26.24
CA GLU A 76 -7.81 4.89 -25.28
C GLU A 76 -7.44 3.94 -24.11
N GLU A 77 -8.31 3.01 -23.75
CA GLU A 77 -8.01 1.96 -22.78
C GLU A 77 -7.06 0.90 -23.36
N ALA A 78 -7.33 0.42 -24.57
CA ALA A 78 -6.47 -0.49 -25.32
C ALA A 78 -5.05 0.07 -25.53
N LYS A 79 -4.89 1.39 -25.53
CA LYS A 79 -3.59 2.09 -25.55
C LYS A 79 -2.88 2.07 -24.19
N LYS A 80 -3.61 2.07 -23.06
CA LYS A 80 -3.05 1.85 -21.72
C LYS A 80 -2.70 0.38 -21.51
N ILE A 81 -3.58 -0.55 -21.90
CA ILE A 81 -3.38 -2.01 -21.81
C ILE A 81 -2.12 -2.42 -22.57
N ARG A 82 -1.96 -2.01 -23.85
CA ARG A 82 -0.75 -2.31 -24.64
C ARG A 82 0.53 -1.75 -24.03
N LYS A 83 0.47 -0.63 -23.29
CA LYS A 83 1.64 -0.13 -22.53
C LYS A 83 1.94 -1.01 -21.32
N ALA A 84 0.93 -1.40 -20.55
CA ALA A 84 1.08 -2.30 -19.41
C ALA A 84 1.66 -3.68 -19.84
N LEU A 85 1.09 -4.29 -20.89
CA LEU A 85 1.61 -5.52 -21.50
C LEU A 85 3.08 -5.38 -21.93
N LYS A 86 3.43 -4.29 -22.63
CA LYS A 86 4.81 -4.03 -23.06
C LYS A 86 5.80 -3.87 -21.89
N GLU A 87 5.37 -3.43 -20.71
CA GLU A 87 6.24 -3.41 -19.53
C GLU A 87 6.32 -4.79 -18.85
N LEU A 88 5.24 -5.59 -18.84
CA LEU A 88 5.27 -6.99 -18.37
C LEU A 88 6.16 -7.87 -19.25
N GLU A 89 6.13 -7.70 -20.58
CA GLU A 89 7.00 -8.40 -21.54
C GLU A 89 8.50 -8.16 -21.29
N LYS A 90 8.88 -6.99 -20.77
CA LYS A 90 10.26 -6.67 -20.39
C LYS A 90 10.62 -7.15 -19.00
N THR A 91 9.63 -7.43 -18.16
CA THR A 91 9.85 -7.76 -16.75
C THR A 91 10.26 -9.22 -16.65
N LYS A 92 11.55 -9.46 -16.44
CA LYS A 92 12.02 -10.76 -15.95
C LYS A 92 11.78 -10.84 -14.45
N VAL A 93 11.46 -12.03 -13.97
CA VAL A 93 11.22 -12.26 -12.54
C VAL A 93 12.54 -12.16 -11.79
N GLU A 94 13.58 -12.74 -12.36
CA GLU A 94 14.94 -12.84 -11.80
C GLU A 94 15.52 -11.44 -11.56
N ASP A 95 15.32 -10.51 -12.50
CA ASP A 95 15.76 -9.11 -12.40
C ASP A 95 15.05 -8.31 -11.28
N ARG A 96 14.06 -8.90 -10.58
CA ARG A 96 13.41 -8.31 -9.40
C ARG A 96 14.00 -8.77 -8.06
N PHE A 97 14.85 -9.80 -8.06
CA PHE A 97 15.40 -10.42 -6.84
C PHE A 97 16.92 -10.33 -6.82
N ASP A 98 17.47 -9.61 -5.84
CA ASP A 98 18.90 -9.64 -5.57
C ASP A 98 19.21 -11.00 -4.89
N THR A 99 19.67 -11.99 -5.67
CA THR A 99 19.94 -13.36 -5.17
C THR A 99 21.33 -13.47 -4.57
N HIS A 100 21.42 -14.01 -3.36
CA HIS A 100 22.66 -14.15 -2.60
C HIS A 100 23.37 -15.50 -2.83
N PRO A 101 24.68 -15.62 -2.57
CA PRO A 101 25.45 -16.85 -2.83
C PRO A 101 25.01 -18.10 -2.06
N ASP A 102 24.26 -17.96 -0.96
CA ASP A 102 23.71 -19.08 -0.18
C ASP A 102 22.36 -19.60 -0.72
N GLY A 103 21.77 -18.88 -1.68
CA GLY A 103 20.46 -19.15 -2.28
C GLY A 103 19.30 -18.37 -1.67
N SER A 104 19.53 -17.53 -0.65
CA SER A 104 18.56 -16.53 -0.20
C SER A 104 18.40 -15.40 -1.24
N ALA A 105 17.35 -14.58 -1.13
CA ALA A 105 17.12 -13.48 -2.08
C ALA A 105 16.36 -12.31 -1.45
N ASP A 106 16.68 -11.09 -1.90
CA ASP A 106 16.01 -9.86 -1.49
C ASP A 106 15.08 -9.33 -2.59
N LEU A 107 13.84 -8.98 -2.24
CA LEU A 107 12.91 -8.25 -3.13
C LEU A 107 12.75 -6.81 -2.66
N LYS A 108 13.30 -5.86 -3.42
CA LYS A 108 13.12 -4.43 -3.15
C LYS A 108 11.85 -3.90 -3.80
N THR A 109 10.95 -3.36 -2.99
CA THR A 109 9.63 -2.88 -3.42
C THR A 109 9.31 -1.50 -2.81
N PRO A 110 8.60 -0.59 -3.52
CA PRO A 110 8.17 0.68 -2.96
C PRO A 110 7.26 0.50 -1.75
N LEU A 111 7.21 1.50 -0.87
CA LEU A 111 6.38 1.47 0.34
C LEU A 111 5.33 2.60 0.34
N PRO A 112 4.13 2.35 -0.22
CA PRO A 112 3.02 3.31 -0.23
C PRO A 112 2.45 3.68 1.13
N PHE A 113 1.82 4.84 1.21
CA PHE A 113 0.98 5.29 2.33
C PHE A 113 1.69 5.35 3.70
N ILE A 114 2.98 5.71 3.71
CA ILE A 114 3.76 6.04 4.91
C ILE A 114 3.65 7.55 5.13
N GLU A 115 3.23 7.96 6.33
CA GLU A 115 3.33 9.35 6.76
C GLU A 115 4.81 9.68 7.02
N ILE A 116 5.25 10.84 6.53
CA ILE A 116 6.60 11.38 6.74
C ILE A 116 6.43 12.75 7.39
N GLN A 117 6.93 12.89 8.60
CA GLN A 117 6.98 14.16 9.33
C GLN A 117 8.43 14.68 9.38
N VAL A 118 8.61 15.97 9.10
CA VAL A 118 9.87 16.71 9.30
C VAL A 118 9.54 18.04 9.97
N GLY A 119 9.89 18.18 11.26
CA GLY A 119 9.50 19.35 12.04
C GLY A 119 7.97 19.50 12.10
N ASP A 120 7.44 20.62 11.62
CA ASP A 120 6.00 20.91 11.53
C ASP A 120 5.36 20.44 10.21
N LYS A 121 6.16 19.97 9.24
CA LYS A 121 5.69 19.53 7.92
C LYS A 121 5.36 18.05 7.92
N ARG A 122 4.32 17.69 7.18
CA ARG A 122 3.90 16.31 6.93
C ARG A 122 3.60 16.09 5.45
N THR A 123 3.83 14.87 5.00
CA THR A 123 3.44 14.36 3.69
C THR A 123 3.18 12.86 3.80
N THR A 124 2.60 12.24 2.77
CA THR A 124 2.37 10.79 2.73
C THR A 124 2.96 10.23 1.44
N THR A 125 3.60 9.06 1.49
CA THR A 125 4.13 8.43 0.28
C THR A 125 3.00 8.03 -0.66
N ASP A 126 3.19 8.32 -1.96
CA ASP A 126 2.26 7.91 -3.01
C ASP A 126 2.27 6.38 -3.22
N LYS A 127 1.41 5.91 -4.11
CA LYS A 127 1.31 4.49 -4.50
C LYS A 127 2.57 3.88 -5.13
N HIS A 128 3.62 4.68 -5.33
CA HIS A 128 4.94 4.29 -5.84
C HIS A 128 6.06 4.60 -4.82
N GLY A 129 5.69 4.78 -3.54
CA GLY A 129 6.57 5.10 -2.42
C GLY A 129 7.15 6.51 -2.45
N LYS A 130 6.81 7.36 -3.43
CA LYS A 130 7.42 8.68 -3.59
C LYS A 130 6.81 9.70 -2.65
N TYR A 131 7.61 10.65 -2.19
CA TYR A 131 7.14 11.76 -1.39
C TYR A 131 7.79 13.08 -1.81
N VAL A 132 7.09 14.17 -1.50
CA VAL A 132 7.58 15.55 -1.62
C VAL A 132 7.10 16.31 -0.40
N LEU A 133 8.01 17.05 0.24
CA LEU A 133 7.77 17.84 1.44
C LEU A 133 8.52 19.17 1.28
N SER A 134 7.77 20.25 1.04
CA SER A 134 8.30 21.57 0.74
C SER A 134 8.17 22.54 1.91
N GLY A 135 9.01 23.57 1.93
CA GLY A 135 8.85 24.69 2.85
C GLY A 135 9.64 24.57 4.16
N LEU A 136 10.69 23.76 4.19
CA LEU A 136 11.59 23.62 5.34
C LEU A 136 12.59 24.77 5.38
N ALA A 137 12.81 25.35 6.55
CA ALA A 137 13.91 26.29 6.77
C ALA A 137 15.24 25.52 6.90
N PRO A 138 16.40 26.18 6.74
CA PRO A 138 17.69 25.58 7.09
C PRO A 138 17.73 25.17 8.56
N GLY A 139 18.25 23.99 8.87
CA GLY A 139 18.30 23.48 10.25
C GLY A 139 18.52 21.97 10.34
N LYS A 140 18.75 21.49 11.57
CA LYS A 140 18.77 20.06 11.89
C LYS A 140 17.37 19.61 12.25
N TYR A 141 16.88 18.55 11.62
CA TYR A 141 15.56 17.98 11.87
C TYR A 141 15.64 16.49 12.15
N LYS A 142 14.69 16.00 12.94
CA LYS A 142 14.32 14.59 12.99
C LYS A 142 13.24 14.35 11.94
N MET A 143 13.51 13.49 10.96
CA MET A 143 12.49 12.93 10.08
C MET A 143 11.92 11.69 10.74
N ILE A 144 10.60 11.62 10.85
CA ILE A 144 9.86 10.51 11.44
C ILE A 144 9.01 9.90 10.33
N LEU A 145 9.15 8.59 10.13
CA LEU A 145 8.26 7.79 9.29
C LEU A 145 7.26 7.11 10.22
N SER A 146 5.97 7.28 9.93
CA SER A 146 4.86 6.76 10.73
C SER A 146 3.81 6.08 9.86
N ARG A 147 3.04 5.17 10.45
CA ARG A 147 1.88 4.55 9.82
C ARG A 147 0.83 4.27 10.88
N ASN A 148 -0.42 4.67 10.65
CA ASN A 148 -1.53 4.50 11.60
C ASN A 148 -1.22 5.02 13.02
N GLY A 149 -0.50 6.16 13.10
CA GLY A 149 -0.06 6.78 14.37
C GLY A 149 1.25 6.21 14.94
N SER A 150 1.79 5.14 14.36
CA SER A 150 2.89 4.35 14.91
C SER A 150 4.21 4.63 14.21
N THR A 151 5.25 4.97 14.96
CA THR A 151 6.59 5.25 14.40
C THR A 151 7.22 3.98 13.84
N VAL A 152 7.60 4.06 12.57
CA VAL A 152 8.26 3.01 11.77
C VAL A 152 9.77 3.16 11.80
N ARG A 153 10.25 4.40 11.61
CA ARG A 153 11.67 4.74 11.56
C ARG A 153 11.88 6.21 11.86
N GLU A 154 13.04 6.53 12.42
CA GLU A 154 13.49 7.90 12.58
C GLU A 154 14.89 8.05 11.97
N LEU A 155 15.19 9.23 11.44
CA LEU A 155 16.52 9.61 10.95
C LEU A 155 16.77 11.10 11.17
N GLU A 156 18.03 11.45 11.45
CA GLU A 156 18.45 12.85 11.47
C GLU A 156 18.75 13.33 10.05
N ILE A 157 18.31 14.54 9.72
CA ILE A 157 18.60 15.20 8.45
C ILE A 157 19.02 16.65 8.69
N ILE A 158 19.90 17.17 7.84
CA ILE A 158 20.39 18.55 7.91
C ILE A 158 19.96 19.26 6.64
N VAL A 159 19.08 20.24 6.77
CA VAL A 159 18.67 21.13 5.68
C VAL A 159 19.64 22.30 5.63
N GLU A 160 20.45 22.38 4.58
CA GLU A 160 21.47 23.42 4.44
C GLU A 160 20.95 24.64 3.66
N ASN A 161 21.40 25.84 4.06
CA ASN A 161 20.99 27.06 3.39
C ASN A 161 21.51 27.09 1.95
N GLY A 162 20.66 27.48 1.00
CA GLY A 162 20.99 27.51 -0.43
C GLY A 162 20.72 26.22 -1.20
N HIS A 163 20.26 25.14 -0.54
CA HIS A 163 19.84 23.90 -1.20
C HIS A 163 18.33 23.89 -1.43
N PRO A 164 17.81 24.31 -2.62
CA PRO A 164 16.36 24.40 -2.85
C PRO A 164 15.69 23.02 -2.92
N LYS A 165 16.46 21.96 -3.21
CA LYS A 165 16.00 20.59 -3.31
C LYS A 165 17.02 19.62 -2.70
N MET A 166 16.54 18.66 -1.92
CA MET A 166 17.29 17.51 -1.43
C MET A 166 16.55 16.24 -1.84
N ASP A 167 17.27 15.22 -2.29
CA ASP A 167 16.70 13.91 -2.62
C ASP A 167 17.20 12.87 -1.61
N ILE A 168 16.27 12.30 -0.84
CA ILE A 168 16.54 11.37 0.27
C ILE A 168 15.68 10.12 0.08
N ASP A 169 16.27 9.09 -0.51
CA ASP A 169 15.65 7.76 -0.59
C ASP A 169 15.82 6.99 0.72
N ILE A 170 14.79 6.26 1.12
CA ILE A 170 14.72 5.55 2.40
C ILE A 170 14.41 4.09 2.13
N GLN A 171 15.23 3.20 2.68
CA GLN A 171 15.07 1.75 2.57
C GLN A 171 14.86 1.14 3.95
N LEU A 172 13.67 0.57 4.17
CA LEU A 172 13.36 -0.28 5.31
C LEU A 172 13.72 -1.74 4.99
N PHE A 173 13.81 -2.57 6.03
CA PHE A 173 14.02 -4.02 5.90
C PHE A 173 12.88 -4.72 6.64
N ASP A 174 12.13 -5.55 5.91
CA ASP A 174 11.08 -6.40 6.45
C ASP A 174 11.56 -7.85 6.50
N LYS A 175 12.06 -8.24 7.68
CA LYS A 175 12.42 -9.62 8.03
C LYS A 175 11.24 -10.45 8.52
N GLN A 176 10.03 -9.86 8.55
CA GLN A 176 8.83 -10.48 9.11
C GLN A 176 7.79 -10.82 8.05
N PHE A 177 7.91 -10.36 6.80
CA PHE A 177 6.96 -10.62 5.71
C PHE A 177 6.38 -12.04 5.69
N ILE A 178 7.20 -13.10 5.77
CA ILE A 178 6.70 -14.49 5.82
C ILE A 178 5.86 -14.76 7.08
N ALA A 179 6.32 -14.31 8.24
CA ALA A 179 5.58 -14.45 9.49
C ALA A 179 4.30 -13.59 9.51
N ASN A 180 4.29 -12.47 8.79
CA ASN A 180 3.19 -11.51 8.64
C ASN A 180 2.12 -12.08 7.72
N ALA A 181 2.53 -12.56 6.54
CA ALA A 181 1.70 -13.32 5.61
C ALA A 181 1.10 -14.57 6.29
N LYS A 182 1.90 -15.37 7.00
CA LYS A 182 1.40 -16.53 7.77
C LYS A 182 0.52 -16.13 8.96
N ARG A 183 0.58 -14.90 9.48
CA ARG A 183 -0.44 -14.39 10.43
C ARG A 183 -1.73 -14.02 9.71
N MET A 184 -1.63 -13.35 8.56
CA MET A 184 -2.78 -13.00 7.73
C MET A 184 -3.54 -14.26 7.26
N SER A 185 -2.83 -15.31 6.82
CA SER A 185 -3.40 -16.63 6.53
C SER A 185 -4.10 -17.23 7.75
N ARG A 186 -3.49 -17.21 8.94
CA ARG A 186 -4.13 -17.76 10.16
C ARG A 186 -5.33 -16.95 10.66
N SER A 187 -5.34 -15.63 10.51
CA SER A 187 -6.54 -14.82 10.82
C SER A 187 -7.70 -15.18 9.89
N MET A 188 -7.41 -15.49 8.62
CA MET A 188 -8.38 -16.01 7.66
C MET A 188 -8.82 -17.46 7.98
N ALA A 189 -7.89 -18.33 8.38
CA ALA A 189 -8.15 -19.74 8.67
C ALA A 189 -8.65 -20.02 10.12
N SER A 190 -8.94 -18.99 10.92
CA SER A 190 -9.26 -19.16 12.35
C SER A 190 -10.70 -19.65 12.59
N ARG A 191 -10.92 -20.96 12.42
CA ARG A 191 -12.12 -21.66 12.94
C ARG A 191 -12.18 -21.44 14.46
N SER A 192 -13.04 -20.53 14.91
CA SER A 192 -13.23 -20.26 16.35
C SER A 192 -13.80 -21.49 17.06
N THR A 193 -13.24 -21.83 18.21
CA THR A 193 -13.53 -23.08 18.96
C THR A 193 -14.57 -22.92 20.07
N SER A 194 -15.30 -21.81 20.11
CA SER A 194 -16.41 -21.57 21.06
C SER A 194 -17.74 -22.08 20.49
N ASP A 195 -18.50 -22.90 21.22
CA ASP A 195 -19.73 -23.59 20.74
C ASP A 195 -20.92 -22.72 20.23
N ASP A 196 -20.79 -21.38 20.22
CA ASP A 196 -21.75 -20.44 19.59
C ASP A 196 -21.36 -20.05 18.15
N THR A 197 -20.56 -20.88 17.45
CA THR A 197 -19.85 -20.47 16.22
C THR A 197 -20.59 -20.65 14.91
N VAL A 198 -20.36 -19.67 14.04
CA VAL A 198 -20.72 -19.68 12.63
C VAL A 198 -20.04 -20.87 11.94
N HIS A 199 -20.84 -21.69 11.25
CA HIS A 199 -20.32 -22.77 10.43
C HIS A 199 -19.79 -22.26 9.10
N ALA A 200 -18.76 -22.94 8.61
CA ALA A 200 -18.08 -22.68 7.36
C ALA A 200 -18.75 -23.45 6.20
N GLN A 201 -19.95 -23.05 5.77
CA GLN A 201 -20.73 -23.77 4.74
C GLN A 201 -21.51 -22.85 3.78
N GLY A 202 -20.82 -21.95 3.09
CA GLY A 202 -21.24 -21.44 1.77
C GLY A 202 -21.21 -19.93 1.57
N ASN A 203 -21.27 -19.52 0.29
CA ASN A 203 -21.18 -18.12 -0.14
C ASN A 203 -22.34 -17.24 0.39
N LYS A 204 -22.18 -16.69 1.59
CA LYS A 204 -23.17 -15.83 2.22
C LYS A 204 -23.00 -14.38 1.77
N THR A 205 -23.91 -13.90 0.93
CA THR A 205 -23.88 -12.52 0.46
C THR A 205 -24.54 -11.56 1.45
N TYR A 206 -23.95 -10.37 1.64
CA TYR A 206 -24.44 -9.39 2.61
C TYR A 206 -25.14 -8.20 1.93
N PRO A 207 -26.25 -7.69 2.51
CA PRO A 207 -26.83 -6.40 2.12
C PRO A 207 -25.89 -5.25 2.53
N PRO A 208 -26.15 -3.99 2.09
CA PRO A 208 -25.41 -2.84 2.59
C PRO A 208 -25.51 -2.70 4.12
N LEU A 209 -24.36 -2.45 4.75
CA LEU A 209 -24.19 -2.31 6.20
C LEU A 209 -23.75 -0.88 6.58
N GLU A 210 -23.83 -0.47 7.85
CA GLU A 210 -23.47 0.89 8.28
C GLU A 210 -21.99 1.03 8.69
N LYS A 211 -21.45 2.26 8.67
CA LYS A 211 -20.11 2.58 9.19
C LYS A 211 -19.96 2.12 10.63
N GLY A 212 -18.87 1.42 10.91
CA GLY A 212 -18.58 0.84 12.21
C GLY A 212 -19.16 -0.56 12.43
N THR A 213 -20.05 -1.06 11.57
CA THR A 213 -20.57 -2.44 11.66
C THR A 213 -19.41 -3.43 11.60
N VAL A 214 -19.38 -4.40 12.50
CA VAL A 214 -18.44 -5.53 12.46
C VAL A 214 -19.20 -6.77 12.00
N VAL A 215 -18.60 -7.52 11.08
CA VAL A 215 -19.12 -8.73 10.43
C VAL A 215 -18.12 -9.85 10.67
N GLY A 216 -18.59 -10.98 11.19
CA GLY A 216 -17.71 -12.03 11.70
C GLY A 216 -17.19 -11.73 13.12
N TYR A 217 -16.38 -12.66 13.64
CA TYR A 217 -15.87 -12.64 15.01
C TYR A 217 -14.41 -13.12 15.03
N GLY A 218 -13.67 -12.79 16.10
CA GLY A 218 -12.25 -13.16 16.24
C GLY A 218 -11.33 -12.42 15.27
N ASP A 219 -10.20 -13.04 14.91
CA ASP A 219 -9.16 -12.43 14.08
C ASP A 219 -9.60 -12.23 12.61
N GLY A 220 -10.66 -12.92 12.17
CA GLY A 220 -11.30 -12.74 10.84
C GLY A 220 -12.41 -11.68 10.79
N ALA A 221 -12.64 -10.92 11.87
CA ALA A 221 -13.73 -9.94 11.93
C ALA A 221 -13.50 -8.72 11.01
N MET A 222 -14.44 -8.46 10.09
CA MET A 222 -14.40 -7.37 9.13
C MET A 222 -15.24 -6.17 9.60
N LYS A 223 -14.68 -4.97 9.62
CA LYS A 223 -15.36 -3.73 10.02
C LYS A 223 -15.63 -2.81 8.83
N ILE A 224 -16.89 -2.47 8.62
CA ILE A 224 -17.34 -1.51 7.61
C ILE A 224 -16.81 -0.11 7.95
N LEU A 225 -15.90 0.45 7.16
CA LEU A 225 -15.24 1.73 7.48
C LEU A 225 -15.90 2.99 6.90
N THR A 226 -17.01 2.87 6.18
CA THR A 226 -17.68 3.98 5.47
C THR A 226 -19.20 3.91 5.66
N ASP A 227 -19.90 5.06 5.64
CA ASP A 227 -21.36 5.12 5.87
C ASP A 227 -22.07 5.20 4.52
N PRO A 228 -22.94 4.24 4.15
CA PRO A 228 -23.61 4.22 2.85
C PRO A 228 -24.59 5.39 2.61
N ARG A 229 -24.81 6.26 3.60
CA ARG A 229 -25.66 7.45 3.52
C ARG A 229 -24.89 8.77 3.34
N THR A 230 -23.60 8.81 3.67
CA THR A 230 -22.79 10.05 3.65
C THR A 230 -21.46 9.92 2.93
N GLU A 231 -20.97 8.69 2.72
CA GLU A 231 -19.79 8.36 1.95
C GLU A 231 -20.16 7.33 0.86
N ILE A 232 -19.35 7.22 -0.18
CA ILE A 232 -19.70 6.49 -1.41
C ILE A 232 -19.51 4.96 -1.27
N ALA A 233 -19.35 4.42 -0.05
CA ALA A 233 -18.84 3.05 0.11
C ALA A 233 -19.29 2.29 1.36
N ASN A 234 -19.08 0.97 1.28
CA ASN A 234 -18.89 -0.02 2.33
C ASN A 234 -17.58 -0.78 2.05
N ILE A 235 -16.98 -1.34 3.10
CA ILE A 235 -15.56 -1.69 3.15
C ILE A 235 -15.40 -2.99 3.94
N VAL A 236 -14.72 -4.02 3.39
CA VAL A 236 -14.54 -5.34 4.04
C VAL A 236 -13.19 -5.99 3.75
N GLY A 237 -12.84 -7.00 4.53
CA GLY A 237 -11.54 -7.63 4.52
C GLY A 237 -11.34 -8.76 3.51
N CYS A 238 -10.07 -9.05 3.23
CA CYS A 238 -9.68 -10.37 2.73
C CYS A 238 -10.08 -11.42 3.78
N ASN A 239 -10.97 -12.33 3.40
CA ASN A 239 -11.12 -13.60 4.09
C ASN A 239 -10.74 -14.74 3.14
N GLU A 240 -10.25 -15.83 3.73
CA GLU A 240 -9.78 -17.05 3.08
C GLU A 240 -8.55 -16.97 2.15
N ALA A 241 -7.77 -18.05 2.20
CA ALA A 241 -6.72 -18.37 1.25
C ALA A 241 -7.11 -19.66 0.52
N ASP A 242 -8.10 -19.57 -0.36
CA ASP A 242 -8.49 -20.59 -1.37
C ASP A 242 -8.42 -22.03 -0.85
N GLU A 243 -9.32 -22.43 0.08
CA GLU A 243 -9.61 -23.86 0.22
C GLU A 243 -10.07 -24.34 -1.17
N GLY A 244 -9.56 -25.48 -1.66
CA GLY A 244 -9.82 -26.00 -3.02
C GLY A 244 -11.26 -26.45 -3.28
N VAL A 245 -12.23 -25.93 -2.53
CA VAL A 245 -13.67 -26.19 -2.61
C VAL A 245 -14.24 -25.56 -3.88
N THR A 246 -13.93 -26.20 -5.00
CA THR A 246 -14.95 -26.38 -6.04
C THR A 246 -16.19 -26.95 -5.37
N LEU A 247 -17.19 -26.08 -5.15
CA LEU A 247 -18.49 -26.49 -4.60
C LEU A 247 -18.97 -27.71 -5.40
N PRO A 248 -19.21 -28.87 -4.74
CA PRO A 248 -19.53 -30.09 -5.45
C PRO A 248 -20.75 -29.85 -6.36
N PRO A 249 -20.75 -30.32 -7.62
CA PRO A 249 -21.87 -30.13 -8.53
C PRO A 249 -23.20 -30.54 -7.87
N PRO A 250 -24.31 -29.80 -8.10
CA PRO A 250 -25.55 -29.98 -7.35
C PRO A 250 -25.97 -31.46 -7.24
N GLY A 251 -25.97 -31.98 -6.00
CA GLY A 251 -26.28 -33.38 -5.69
C GLY A 251 -25.10 -34.25 -5.24
N GLN A 252 -23.87 -33.73 -5.23
CA GLN A 252 -22.75 -34.37 -4.52
C GLN A 252 -22.73 -33.97 -3.04
N LYS A 253 -22.14 -34.82 -2.18
CA LYS A 253 -21.97 -34.50 -0.75
C LYS A 253 -20.91 -33.41 -0.57
N GLU A 254 -21.16 -32.53 0.39
CA GLU A 254 -20.15 -31.61 0.92
C GLU A 254 -18.94 -32.40 1.49
N PRO A 255 -17.72 -31.86 1.41
CA PRO A 255 -16.53 -32.46 2.02
C PRO A 255 -16.71 -32.68 3.53
N ASP A 256 -16.04 -33.70 4.08
CA ASP A 256 -15.99 -33.89 5.54
C ASP A 256 -15.14 -32.75 6.14
N PRO A 257 -15.69 -31.90 7.04
CA PRO A 257 -14.96 -30.76 7.60
C PRO A 257 -13.75 -31.15 8.47
N ASN A 258 -13.57 -32.45 8.77
CA ASN A 258 -12.42 -33.00 9.49
C ASN A 258 -11.37 -33.63 8.56
N GLN A 259 -11.66 -33.77 7.27
CA GLN A 259 -10.70 -34.25 6.28
C GLN A 259 -9.84 -33.06 5.83
N LYS A 260 -8.56 -33.03 6.24
CA LYS A 260 -7.60 -32.06 5.67
C LYS A 260 -7.58 -32.23 4.16
N ASP A 261 -7.87 -31.17 3.41
CA ASP A 261 -7.78 -31.20 1.95
C ASP A 261 -6.34 -31.58 1.58
N PRO A 262 -6.10 -32.65 0.79
CA PRO A 262 -4.76 -32.95 0.29
C PRO A 262 -4.17 -31.83 -0.59
N ASN A 263 -4.97 -30.84 -0.98
CA ASN A 263 -4.56 -29.63 -1.70
C ASN A 263 -4.49 -28.37 -0.81
N ASP A 264 -4.68 -28.48 0.51
CA ASP A 264 -4.51 -27.36 1.46
C ASP A 264 -3.05 -26.84 1.43
N ASP A 265 -2.85 -25.74 0.71
CA ASP A 265 -1.58 -25.04 0.54
C ASP A 265 -1.46 -23.78 1.42
N THR A 266 -2.32 -23.64 2.44
CA THR A 266 -2.29 -22.49 3.38
C THR A 266 -0.95 -22.36 4.12
N GLU A 267 -0.26 -23.48 4.36
CA GLU A 267 1.09 -23.53 4.95
C GLU A 267 2.16 -22.85 4.05
N ASP A 268 1.92 -22.80 2.73
CA ASP A 268 2.77 -22.17 1.72
C ASP A 268 2.44 -20.69 1.48
N PHE A 269 1.41 -20.14 2.12
CA PHE A 269 1.08 -18.71 2.03
C PHE A 269 2.28 -17.81 2.42
N PRO A 270 2.65 -16.78 1.62
CA PRO A 270 1.91 -16.17 0.51
C PRO A 270 2.32 -16.66 -0.88
N PHE A 271 2.98 -17.82 -1.01
CA PHE A 271 3.43 -18.35 -2.31
C PHE A 271 2.43 -19.29 -2.98
N ASN A 272 1.33 -19.54 -2.29
CA ASN A 272 0.27 -20.43 -2.67
C ASN A 272 -0.59 -19.84 -3.81
N SER A 273 -1.50 -20.61 -4.37
CA SER A 273 -2.28 -20.13 -5.52
C SER A 273 -3.44 -19.20 -5.17
N SER A 274 -3.70 -18.94 -3.88
CA SER A 274 -4.87 -18.20 -3.43
C SER A 274 -4.97 -16.77 -3.97
N ASP A 275 -6.20 -16.27 -4.09
CA ASP A 275 -6.48 -14.93 -4.60
C ASP A 275 -5.91 -13.80 -3.73
N CYS A 276 -5.83 -14.02 -2.41
CA CYS A 276 -5.12 -13.13 -1.49
C CYS A 276 -3.61 -13.11 -1.77
N SER A 277 -2.99 -14.27 -2.00
CA SER A 277 -1.58 -14.40 -2.43
C SER A 277 -1.33 -13.67 -3.76
N ARG A 278 -2.15 -13.95 -4.79
CA ARG A 278 -2.09 -13.28 -6.10
C ARG A 278 -2.20 -11.77 -5.94
N SER A 279 -3.17 -11.28 -5.15
CA SER A 279 -3.38 -9.86 -4.91
C SER A 279 -2.16 -9.18 -4.26
N ILE A 280 -1.43 -9.84 -3.36
CA ILE A 280 -0.17 -9.33 -2.83
C ILE A 280 0.86 -9.13 -3.98
N ALA A 281 1.10 -10.14 -4.83
CA ALA A 281 2.06 -10.04 -5.93
C ALA A 281 1.66 -9.01 -7.01
N LEU A 282 0.36 -8.93 -7.32
CA LEU A 282 -0.24 -7.89 -8.15
C LEU A 282 0.01 -6.50 -7.55
N GLY A 283 -0.18 -6.34 -6.24
CA GLY A 283 0.07 -5.11 -5.49
C GLY A 283 1.53 -4.67 -5.50
N MET A 284 2.46 -5.60 -5.26
CA MET A 284 3.90 -5.34 -5.38
C MET A 284 4.27 -4.87 -6.80
N SER A 285 3.66 -5.44 -7.82
CA SER A 285 3.89 -5.10 -9.23
C SER A 285 3.23 -3.77 -9.65
N ALA A 286 2.06 -3.47 -9.10
CA ALA A 286 1.40 -2.18 -9.25
C ALA A 286 2.15 -1.04 -8.55
N ALA A 287 2.76 -1.31 -7.39
CA ALA A 287 3.56 -0.35 -6.67
C ALA A 287 4.85 0.02 -7.44
N THR A 288 5.51 -0.95 -8.09
CA THR A 288 6.71 -0.68 -8.91
C THR A 288 6.39 0.01 -10.24
N ASN A 289 5.27 -0.31 -10.89
CA ASN A 289 4.97 0.14 -12.26
C ASN A 289 3.73 1.06 -12.36
N PRO A 290 3.91 2.34 -12.74
CA PRO A 290 2.81 3.29 -12.91
C PRO A 290 1.73 2.90 -13.92
N PHE A 291 2.00 2.03 -14.90
CA PHE A 291 0.99 1.54 -15.85
C PHE A 291 0.16 0.39 -15.26
N LEU A 292 0.79 -0.54 -14.56
CA LEU A 292 0.09 -1.63 -13.85
C LEU A 292 -0.84 -1.08 -12.77
N SER A 293 -0.44 0.01 -12.12
CA SER A 293 -1.24 0.72 -11.11
C SER A 293 -2.54 1.39 -11.62
N TRP A 294 -2.85 1.33 -12.93
CA TRP A 294 -4.18 1.68 -13.45
C TRP A 294 -5.17 0.51 -13.37
N PHE A 295 -4.66 -0.72 -13.43
CA PHE A 295 -5.45 -1.96 -13.45
C PHE A 295 -5.42 -2.64 -12.09
N TYR A 296 -4.25 -2.72 -11.46
CA TYR A 296 -4.01 -3.43 -10.20
C TYR A 296 -3.75 -2.47 -9.03
N GLY A 297 -4.22 -1.22 -9.14
CA GLY A 297 -4.00 -0.18 -8.12
C GLY A 297 -4.57 -0.54 -6.74
N ASN A 298 -5.68 -1.29 -6.68
CA ASN A 298 -6.30 -1.74 -5.44
C ASN A 298 -5.48 -2.83 -4.74
N SER A 299 -4.85 -3.72 -5.51
CA SER A 299 -4.00 -4.81 -5.01
C SER A 299 -2.81 -4.31 -4.18
N ILE A 300 -2.40 -3.05 -4.37
CA ILE A 300 -1.40 -2.38 -3.52
C ILE A 300 -1.79 -2.46 -2.04
N ASN A 301 -3.09 -2.45 -1.72
CA ASN A 301 -3.56 -2.54 -0.34
C ASN A 301 -3.32 -3.93 0.28
N CYS A 302 -3.56 -5.03 -0.44
CA CYS A 302 -3.21 -6.38 0.04
C CYS A 302 -1.69 -6.53 0.22
N TYR A 303 -0.89 -6.02 -0.72
CA TYR A 303 0.56 -5.95 -0.55
C TYR A 303 0.94 -5.20 0.75
N ILE A 304 0.36 -4.01 0.95
CA ILE A 304 0.53 -3.21 2.15
C ILE A 304 0.10 -3.96 3.44
N GLU A 305 -1.02 -4.66 3.42
CA GLU A 305 -1.56 -5.44 4.53
C GLU A 305 -0.60 -6.57 4.94
N SER A 306 -0.07 -7.29 3.93
CA SER A 306 0.84 -8.42 4.12
C SER A 306 2.19 -8.06 4.75
N ILE A 307 2.69 -6.84 4.55
CA ILE A 307 3.89 -6.32 5.26
C ILE A 307 3.52 -5.66 6.61
N GLN A 308 2.29 -5.17 6.77
CA GLN A 308 1.87 -4.43 7.97
C GLN A 308 1.66 -5.30 9.20
N SER A 309 1.23 -6.56 9.08
CA SER A 309 0.81 -7.36 10.24
C SER A 309 1.95 -7.74 11.23
N GLY A 310 3.20 -7.32 10.96
CA GLY A 310 4.35 -7.37 11.89
C GLY A 310 4.81 -6.03 12.49
N MET A 311 4.27 -4.91 12.02
CA MET A 311 4.57 -3.60 12.58
C MET A 311 3.78 -3.42 13.88
N ARG A 312 4.34 -3.93 14.99
CA ARG A 312 3.75 -4.04 16.35
C ARG A 312 3.34 -2.72 17.01
N ALA A 313 2.36 -2.04 16.43
CA ALA A 313 1.58 -0.97 17.02
C ALA A 313 0.26 -0.85 16.26
N ILE A 314 -0.40 -2.00 16.12
CA ILE A 314 -1.83 -2.12 15.82
C ILE A 314 -2.47 -2.47 17.16
N GLY A 315 -3.04 -1.45 17.82
CA GLY A 315 -4.19 -1.69 18.66
C GLY A 315 -5.39 -2.01 17.77
N ASP A 316 -6.18 -3.00 18.18
CA ASP A 316 -7.66 -2.93 18.30
C ASP A 316 -8.54 -2.31 17.20
N GLY A 317 -8.06 -2.06 15.97
CA GLY A 317 -8.96 -1.48 14.95
C GLY A 317 -8.52 -1.30 13.49
N THR A 318 -7.35 -1.76 13.05
CA THR A 318 -6.99 -1.63 11.61
C THR A 318 -7.62 -2.76 10.79
N THR A 319 -8.66 -2.43 10.04
CA THR A 319 -9.41 -3.36 9.20
C THR A 319 -8.77 -3.55 7.82
N ASN A 320 -9.19 -4.62 7.14
CA ASN A 320 -8.90 -4.98 5.76
C ASN A 320 -10.10 -4.46 4.87
N VAL A 321 -9.88 -3.92 3.64
CA VAL A 321 -10.71 -2.76 3.14
C VAL A 321 -11.15 -2.66 1.63
N TYR A 322 -12.19 -3.38 1.14
CA TYR A 322 -12.47 -3.51 -0.33
C TYR A 322 -13.99 -3.58 -0.79
N CYS A 323 -14.49 -2.69 -1.71
CA CYS A 323 -15.59 -2.86 -2.76
C CYS A 323 -15.64 -1.69 -3.81
N ASN A 324 -16.00 -1.89 -5.11
CA ASN A 324 -15.80 -0.93 -6.24
C ASN A 324 -16.96 -0.05 -6.73
N TRP A 325 -18.20 -0.28 -6.29
CA TRP A 325 -19.36 0.60 -6.57
C TRP A 325 -19.87 0.64 -8.02
N THR A 326 -19.45 -0.30 -8.88
CA THR A 326 -20.18 -0.63 -10.11
C THR A 326 -21.29 -1.63 -9.77
N LYS A 327 -22.54 -1.22 -9.97
CA LYS A 327 -23.70 -2.10 -9.88
C LYS A 327 -23.98 -2.72 -11.24
N LYS A 328 -24.00 -4.05 -11.34
CA LYS A 328 -24.34 -4.78 -12.58
C LYS A 328 -25.86 -4.78 -12.82
N GLU A 329 -26.27 -5.17 -14.04
CA GLU A 329 -27.67 -5.09 -14.51
C GLU A 329 -28.62 -6.02 -13.74
N ASP A 330 -28.11 -7.14 -13.23
CA ASP A 330 -28.75 -8.09 -12.30
C ASP A 330 -28.82 -7.58 -10.84
N GLY A 331 -28.18 -6.46 -10.55
CA GLY A 331 -28.32 -5.71 -9.32
C GLY A 331 -27.24 -5.95 -8.26
N HIS A 332 -26.23 -6.80 -8.51
CA HIS A 332 -25.12 -6.97 -7.57
C HIS A 332 -24.08 -5.85 -7.69
N TRP A 333 -23.29 -5.70 -6.62
CA TRP A 333 -22.18 -4.75 -6.54
C TRP A 333 -20.86 -5.49 -6.73
N ASN A 334 -19.94 -4.91 -7.49
CA ASN A 334 -18.60 -5.46 -7.65
C ASN A 334 -17.76 -5.17 -6.39
N CYS A 335 -17.53 -6.20 -5.58
CA CYS A 335 -16.72 -6.20 -4.37
C CYS A 335 -15.37 -6.92 -4.51
N SER A 336 -15.13 -7.65 -5.61
CA SER A 336 -13.79 -8.11 -5.96
C SER A 336 -13.24 -7.36 -7.17
N TRP A 337 -12.29 -6.48 -6.89
CA TRP A 337 -11.75 -5.45 -7.77
C TRP A 337 -10.22 -5.38 -7.71
N PHE A 338 -9.63 -6.46 -7.22
CA PHE A 338 -8.33 -6.92 -7.69
C PHE A 338 -8.57 -7.48 -9.08
N ASN A 339 -8.19 -6.74 -10.12
CA ASN A 339 -8.24 -7.28 -11.47
C ASN A 339 -7.25 -8.47 -11.56
N GLY A 340 -7.57 -9.50 -12.37
CA GLY A 340 -6.69 -10.65 -12.58
C GLY A 340 -6.76 -11.80 -11.55
N ILE A 341 -7.64 -11.76 -10.55
CA ILE A 341 -7.79 -12.90 -9.61
C ILE A 341 -8.92 -13.90 -9.95
N GLU A 342 -9.89 -13.55 -10.82
CA GLU A 342 -11.07 -14.39 -11.20
C GLU A 342 -12.09 -14.67 -10.07
N HIS A 343 -11.98 -13.97 -8.95
CA HIS A 343 -12.91 -14.07 -7.84
C HIS A 343 -14.35 -13.61 -8.18
N PRO A 344 -15.42 -14.32 -7.74
CA PRO A 344 -16.79 -13.80 -7.83
C PRO A 344 -16.96 -12.47 -7.11
N GLU A 345 -17.80 -11.60 -7.68
CA GLU A 345 -17.88 -10.18 -7.35
C GLU A 345 -18.68 -9.83 -6.09
N TYR A 346 -19.41 -10.75 -5.48
CA TYR A 346 -20.31 -10.42 -4.37
C TYR A 346 -19.56 -9.98 -3.13
N LEU A 347 -20.16 -9.11 -2.30
CA LEU A 347 -19.74 -9.06 -0.89
C LEU A 347 -20.19 -10.36 -0.25
N HIS A 348 -19.24 -11.25 0.03
CA HIS A 348 -19.46 -12.48 0.75
C HIS A 348 -18.34 -12.66 1.79
N THR A 349 -18.67 -13.35 2.87
CA THR A 349 -17.65 -14.09 3.60
C THR A 349 -17.44 -15.38 2.83
N HIS A 350 -16.19 -15.71 2.58
CA HIS A 350 -15.77 -17.09 2.68
C HIS A 350 -16.14 -17.54 4.09
N GLU A 351 -16.99 -18.55 4.17
CA GLU A 351 -17.53 -19.07 5.42
C GLU A 351 -16.63 -20.22 5.86
#